data_AF-A0A1V5VXF0-F1
#
_entry.id   AF-A0A1V5VXF0-F1
#
_cell.length_a   1.000
_cell.length_b   1.000
_cell.length_c   1.000
_cell.angle_alpha   90.00
_cell.angle_beta   90.00
_cell.angle_gamma   90.00
#
_symmetry.space_group_name_H-M   'P 1'
#
loop_
_entity.id
_entity.type
_entity.pdbx_description
1 polymer ?
#
loop_
_entity_poly.entity_id
_entity_poly.type
_entity_poly.pdbx_seq_one_letter_code
_entity_poly.pdbx_strand_id
1 'polypeptide(L)'
;MLTATEVANVKHVYEALKMGVDILWIGARTSANPFSVQEIADALQGVDIPVLIKNPVNPDLELWIGAIERIAGAGITKLGAIHRGFSSSEKTKYRNVPQWQVAIELHQRMPNLPIICDPSHIAGRADLVFDISQQAMDLGQDGLIIESHPNPKIALSDGKQQLTPDEVGALIKNIKIRQATSDNITYTQSLEELRAKIDMIDEEILAVIQRRMNVVKEIGKTKKENNIRILQTDRWMQIIEKAKEKGNSKGLSDEFIEKLFKAIHQESINLQTEILNS
;
A
#
# COMPACT_ATOMS: atom_id res chain seq x y z
N MET A 1 6.42 1.06 30.89
CA MET A 1 6.11 1.00 29.45
C MET A 1 5.94 -0.45 29.09
N LEU A 2 5.06 -0.78 28.13
CA LEU A 2 5.06 -2.12 27.54
C LEU A 2 6.32 -2.30 26.70
N THR A 3 6.77 -3.53 26.58
CA THR A 3 7.94 -3.96 25.80
C THR A 3 7.49 -4.74 24.59
N ALA A 4 8.18 -4.56 23.47
CA ALA A 4 7.91 -5.28 22.24
C ALA A 4 9.22 -5.76 21.60
N THR A 5 9.20 -6.92 20.94
CA THR A 5 10.38 -7.41 20.19
C THR A 5 10.01 -8.20 18.94
N GLU A 6 10.96 -8.29 18.00
CA GLU A 6 10.83 -9.14 16.81
C GLU A 6 11.05 -10.60 17.16
N VAL A 7 10.19 -11.47 16.63
CA VAL A 7 10.40 -12.92 16.61
C VAL A 7 10.46 -13.41 15.16
N ALA A 8 11.50 -14.17 14.84
CA ALA A 8 11.76 -14.67 13.50
C ALA A 8 11.71 -16.20 13.40
N ASN A 9 11.68 -16.89 14.55
CA ASN A 9 11.62 -18.34 14.67
C ASN A 9 11.07 -18.73 16.05
N VAL A 10 10.80 -20.01 16.23
CA VAL A 10 10.28 -20.62 17.47
C VAL A 10 11.12 -20.29 18.71
N LYS A 11 12.46 -20.33 18.60
CA LYS A 11 13.34 -20.06 19.74
C LYS A 11 13.18 -18.61 20.23
N HIS A 12 13.02 -17.65 19.32
CA HIS A 12 12.81 -16.25 19.70
C HIS A 12 11.49 -16.09 20.45
N VAL A 13 10.42 -16.78 20.01
CA VAL A 13 9.12 -16.77 20.70
C VAL A 13 9.29 -17.23 22.14
N TYR A 14 9.87 -18.42 22.36
CA TYR A 14 10.02 -18.96 23.71
C TYR A 14 10.88 -18.08 24.62
N GLU A 15 12.01 -17.56 24.15
CA GLU A 15 12.85 -16.70 24.96
C GLU A 15 12.16 -15.36 25.27
N ALA A 16 11.46 -14.75 24.31
CA ALA A 16 10.72 -13.50 24.54
C ALA A 16 9.60 -13.69 25.58
N LEU A 17 8.82 -14.76 25.47
CA LEU A 17 7.77 -15.11 26.44
C LEU A 17 8.35 -15.37 27.83
N LYS A 18 9.44 -16.13 27.90
CA LYS A 18 10.14 -16.44 29.16
C LYS A 18 10.67 -15.17 29.85
N MET A 19 11.09 -14.16 29.09
CA MET A 19 11.55 -12.88 29.61
C MET A 19 10.42 -11.89 29.93
N GLY A 20 9.16 -12.27 29.65
CA GLY A 20 7.99 -11.43 29.94
C GLY A 20 7.84 -10.25 28.98
N VAL A 21 8.20 -10.41 27.70
CA VAL A 21 7.92 -9.40 26.66
C VAL A 21 6.42 -9.27 26.43
N ASP A 22 5.90 -8.05 26.45
CA ASP A 22 4.45 -7.80 26.42
C ASP A 22 3.83 -7.97 25.02
N ILE A 23 4.58 -7.67 23.95
CA ILE A 23 4.12 -7.67 22.56
C ILE A 23 5.17 -8.31 21.65
N LEU A 24 4.75 -9.18 20.73
CA LEU A 24 5.66 -9.70 19.70
C LEU A 24 5.32 -9.11 18.35
N TRP A 25 6.31 -8.94 17.48
CA TRP A 25 6.05 -8.73 16.06
C TRP A 25 6.80 -9.72 15.17
N ILE A 26 6.18 -10.06 14.05
CA ILE A 26 6.78 -10.88 13.00
C ILE A 26 7.34 -9.94 11.92
N GLY A 27 8.62 -10.07 11.63
CA GLY A 27 9.34 -9.23 10.67
C GLY A 27 8.96 -9.51 9.21
N ALA A 28 9.16 -8.54 8.32
CA ALA A 28 8.72 -8.59 6.92
C ALA A 28 9.30 -9.78 6.11
N ARG A 29 10.52 -10.23 6.45
CA ARG A 29 11.14 -11.41 5.81
C ARG A 29 10.52 -12.71 6.29
N THR A 30 10.13 -12.78 7.56
CA THR A 30 9.46 -13.94 8.15
C THR A 30 8.01 -14.02 7.67
N SER A 31 7.28 -12.90 7.63
CA SER A 31 5.91 -12.83 7.11
C SER A 31 5.80 -13.29 5.64
N ALA A 32 6.88 -13.19 4.87
CA ALA A 32 6.92 -13.66 3.49
C ALA A 32 7.08 -15.18 3.34
N ASN A 33 7.33 -15.91 4.44
CA ASN A 33 7.51 -17.36 4.43
C ASN A 33 6.40 -18.06 5.23
N PRO A 34 5.40 -18.68 4.57
CA PRO A 34 4.30 -19.37 5.23
C PRO A 34 4.73 -20.45 6.23
N PHE A 35 5.84 -21.14 5.98
CA PHE A 35 6.35 -22.19 6.87
C PHE A 35 6.89 -21.58 8.18
N SER A 36 7.65 -20.49 8.09
CA SER A 36 8.17 -19.80 9.28
C SER A 36 7.04 -19.16 10.10
N VAL A 37 6.02 -18.61 9.44
CA VAL A 37 4.83 -18.10 10.14
C VAL A 37 4.08 -19.24 10.82
N GLN A 38 3.93 -20.40 10.18
CA GLN A 38 3.29 -21.57 10.78
C GLN A 38 4.03 -22.05 12.03
N GLU A 39 5.36 -22.18 11.96
CA GLU A 39 6.17 -22.58 13.12
C GLU A 39 6.03 -21.60 14.29
N ILE A 40 5.98 -20.29 14.01
CA ILE A 40 5.73 -19.26 15.02
C ILE A 40 4.30 -19.38 15.58
N ALA A 41 3.30 -19.61 14.73
CA ALA A 41 1.91 -19.80 15.14
C ALA A 41 1.79 -20.98 16.12
N ASP A 42 2.40 -22.12 15.80
CA ASP A 42 2.38 -23.32 16.64
C ASP A 42 3.03 -23.04 18.02
N ALA A 43 4.12 -22.28 18.05
CA ALA A 43 4.80 -21.87 19.29
C ALA A 43 4.00 -20.88 20.15
N LEU A 44 3.01 -20.20 19.56
CA LEU A 44 2.15 -19.21 20.22
C LEU A 44 0.82 -19.80 20.73
N GLN A 45 0.56 -21.09 20.53
CA GLN A 45 -0.67 -21.72 21.00
C GLN A 45 -0.85 -21.57 22.52
N GLY A 46 -2.04 -21.11 22.93
CA GLY A 46 -2.38 -20.90 24.34
C GLY A 46 -1.74 -19.64 24.98
N VAL A 47 -1.05 -18.82 24.19
CA VAL A 47 -0.49 -17.54 24.65
C VAL A 47 -1.53 -16.42 24.47
N ASP A 48 -1.65 -15.52 25.46
CA ASP A 48 -2.55 -14.37 25.39
C ASP A 48 -1.79 -13.03 25.41
N ILE A 49 -1.06 -12.74 24.34
CA ILE A 49 -0.37 -11.47 24.14
C ILE A 49 -0.68 -10.86 22.76
N PRO A 50 -0.53 -9.55 22.57
CA PRO A 50 -0.61 -8.94 21.26
C PRO A 50 0.50 -9.42 20.31
N VAL A 51 0.13 -9.75 19.08
CA VAL A 51 1.05 -10.10 18.01
C VAL A 51 0.82 -9.21 16.80
N LEU A 52 1.87 -8.52 16.37
CA LEU A 52 1.84 -7.62 15.21
C LEU A 52 2.54 -8.26 14.01
N ILE A 53 1.97 -8.15 12.81
CA ILE A 53 2.53 -8.78 11.60
C ILE A 53 2.95 -7.71 10.61
N LYS A 54 4.27 -7.56 10.36
CA LYS A 54 4.76 -6.69 9.29
C LYS A 54 4.35 -7.23 7.92
N ASN A 55 4.01 -6.35 6.98
CA ASN A 55 3.76 -6.79 5.60
C ASN A 55 4.98 -7.53 5.01
N PRO A 56 4.76 -8.52 4.12
CA PRO A 56 5.84 -9.16 3.37
C PRO A 56 6.69 -8.15 2.60
N VAL A 57 7.93 -8.51 2.29
CA VAL A 57 8.83 -7.64 1.52
C VAL A 57 8.33 -7.36 0.10
N ASN A 58 7.52 -8.24 -0.46
CA ASN A 58 6.84 -8.11 -1.75
C ASN A 58 5.40 -7.62 -1.56
N PRO A 59 4.84 -6.84 -2.50
CA PRO A 59 3.48 -6.31 -2.43
C PRO A 59 2.43 -7.39 -2.75
N ASP A 60 2.36 -8.40 -1.89
CA ASP A 60 1.40 -9.51 -1.97
C ASP A 60 0.48 -9.45 -0.75
N LEU A 61 -0.75 -8.98 -1.00
CA LEU A 61 -1.78 -8.83 0.02
C LEU A 61 -2.26 -10.18 0.56
N GLU A 62 -2.43 -11.18 -0.31
CA GLU A 62 -2.89 -12.51 0.11
C GLU A 62 -1.87 -13.18 1.03
N LEU A 63 -0.57 -13.00 0.74
CA LEU A 63 0.48 -13.49 1.61
C LEU A 63 0.46 -12.81 2.98
N TRP A 64 0.18 -11.51 3.04
CA TRP A 64 0.05 -10.78 4.30
C TRP A 64 -1.16 -11.25 5.12
N ILE A 65 -2.33 -11.36 4.47
CA ILE A 65 -3.57 -11.86 5.09
C ILE A 65 -3.37 -13.29 5.58
N GLY A 66 -2.81 -14.17 4.76
CA GLY A 66 -2.54 -15.55 5.14
C GLY A 66 -1.57 -15.68 6.32
N ALA A 67 -0.64 -14.73 6.49
CA ALA A 67 0.21 -14.70 7.69
C ALA A 67 -0.59 -14.31 8.95
N ILE A 68 -1.47 -13.30 8.84
CA ILE A 68 -2.34 -12.87 9.94
C ILE A 68 -3.31 -13.99 10.35
N GLU A 69 -3.95 -14.65 9.38
CA GLU A 69 -4.89 -15.75 9.60
C GLU A 69 -4.25 -16.96 10.26
N ARG A 70 -2.98 -17.28 9.94
CA ARG A 70 -2.25 -18.37 10.62
C ARG A 70 -2.05 -18.08 12.11
N ILE A 71 -1.63 -16.86 12.45
CA ILE A 71 -1.46 -16.47 13.85
C ILE A 71 -2.82 -16.43 14.57
N ALA A 72 -3.88 -15.95 13.90
CA ALA A 72 -5.24 -16.04 14.43
C ALA A 72 -5.67 -17.49 14.69
N GLY A 73 -5.34 -18.41 13.77
CA GLY A 73 -5.63 -19.84 13.87
C GLY A 73 -4.94 -20.55 15.03
N ALA A 74 -3.85 -19.99 15.56
CA ALA A 74 -3.21 -20.46 16.80
C ALA A 74 -3.96 -20.02 18.09
N GLY A 75 -5.05 -19.26 17.95
CA GLY A 75 -5.87 -18.77 19.05
C GLY A 75 -5.52 -17.35 19.51
N ILE A 76 -4.61 -16.65 18.83
CA ILE A 76 -4.27 -15.26 19.15
C ILE A 76 -5.39 -14.33 18.70
N THR A 77 -5.99 -13.60 19.65
CA THR A 77 -7.10 -12.68 19.39
C THR A 77 -6.68 -11.21 19.33
N LYS A 78 -5.51 -10.88 19.90
CA LYS A 78 -4.95 -9.52 19.94
C LYS A 78 -3.99 -9.33 18.77
N LEU A 79 -4.52 -9.13 17.58
CA LEU A 79 -3.72 -8.99 16.35
C LEU A 79 -3.62 -7.54 15.89
N GLY A 80 -2.53 -7.24 15.20
CA GLY A 80 -2.38 -6.00 14.45
C GLY A 80 -1.44 -6.20 13.25
N ALA A 81 -1.50 -5.26 12.31
CA ALA A 81 -0.65 -5.23 11.14
C ALA A 81 0.33 -4.07 11.23
N ILE A 82 1.54 -4.25 10.68
CA ILE A 82 2.54 -3.19 10.57
C ILE A 82 2.85 -2.97 9.09
N HIS A 83 2.47 -1.81 8.56
CA HIS A 83 2.84 -1.41 7.21
C HIS A 83 4.21 -0.74 7.19
N ARG A 84 5.16 -1.34 6.49
CA ARG A 84 6.58 -0.94 6.42
C ARG A 84 7.09 -0.73 4.99
N GLY A 85 6.17 -0.68 4.02
CA GLY A 85 6.46 -0.58 2.59
C GLY A 85 7.04 -1.85 1.97
N PHE A 86 7.28 -1.82 0.66
CA PHE A 86 7.70 -2.98 -0.13
C PHE A 86 9.00 -2.72 -0.88
N SER A 87 9.74 -3.80 -1.14
CA SER A 87 10.94 -3.78 -1.97
C SER A 87 10.58 -3.35 -3.39
N SER A 88 11.45 -2.57 -4.02
CA SER A 88 11.34 -2.19 -5.43
C SER A 88 12.65 -2.50 -6.17
N SER A 89 12.54 -2.92 -7.42
CA SER A 89 13.69 -3.07 -8.33
C SER A 89 14.20 -1.72 -8.86
N GLU A 90 13.35 -0.68 -8.81
CA GLU A 90 13.67 0.65 -9.32
C GLU A 90 14.24 1.54 -8.21
N LYS A 91 15.12 2.47 -8.59
CA LYS A 91 15.67 3.45 -7.65
C LYS A 91 14.59 4.47 -7.31
N THR A 92 14.14 4.47 -6.06
CA THR A 92 13.16 5.44 -5.55
C THR A 92 13.76 6.33 -4.47
N LYS A 93 13.01 7.37 -4.06
CA LYS A 93 13.39 8.20 -2.91
C LYS A 93 13.24 7.49 -1.56
N TYR A 94 12.49 6.38 -1.53
CA TYR A 94 12.25 5.56 -0.35
C TYR A 94 13.15 4.32 -0.36
N ARG A 95 13.51 3.81 0.83
CA ARG A 95 14.13 2.48 0.96
C ARG A 95 13.14 1.38 0.61
N ASN A 96 11.88 1.55 1.00
CA ASN A 96 10.79 0.64 0.66
C ASN A 96 9.61 1.48 0.20
N VAL A 97 9.10 1.21 -1.00
CA VAL A 97 8.00 1.96 -1.58
C VAL A 97 6.74 1.70 -0.76
N PRO A 98 6.04 2.71 -0.23
CA PRO A 98 4.89 2.50 0.64
C PRO A 98 3.82 1.63 -0.02
N GLN A 99 3.43 1.94 -1.27
CA GLN A 99 2.28 1.29 -1.91
C GLN A 99 1.05 1.28 -0.99
N TRP A 100 0.65 2.46 -0.51
CA TRP A 100 -0.43 2.66 0.44
C TRP A 100 -1.73 1.94 0.09
N GLN A 101 -2.01 1.76 -1.21
CA GLN A 101 -3.16 1.01 -1.69
C GLN A 101 -3.26 -0.41 -1.08
N VAL A 102 -2.14 -1.08 -0.82
CA VAL A 102 -2.14 -2.43 -0.23
C VAL A 102 -2.60 -2.39 1.22
N ALA A 103 -2.16 -1.40 1.99
CA ALA A 103 -2.60 -1.23 3.38
C ALA A 103 -4.06 -0.78 3.48
N ILE A 104 -4.52 0.06 2.54
CA ILE A 104 -5.92 0.48 2.43
C ILE A 104 -6.81 -0.72 2.09
N GLU A 105 -6.40 -1.57 1.14
CA GLU A 105 -7.14 -2.77 0.78
C GLU A 105 -7.17 -3.80 1.92
N LEU A 106 -6.07 -3.94 2.68
CA LEU A 106 -6.05 -4.76 3.90
C LEU A 106 -7.10 -4.27 4.90
N HIS A 107 -7.19 -2.96 5.15
CA HIS A 107 -8.18 -2.39 6.05
C HIS A 107 -9.62 -2.66 5.55
N GLN A 108 -9.88 -2.54 4.25
CA GLN A 108 -11.20 -2.86 3.68
C GLN A 108 -11.60 -4.33 3.89
N ARG A 109 -10.64 -5.26 3.80
CA ARG A 109 -10.87 -6.70 3.98
C ARG A 109 -10.90 -7.12 5.45
N MET A 110 -10.20 -6.40 6.32
CA MET A 110 -10.07 -6.68 7.76
C MET A 110 -10.31 -5.40 8.58
N PRO A 111 -11.55 -4.86 8.59
CA PRO A 111 -11.84 -3.51 9.11
C PRO A 111 -11.58 -3.33 10.62
N ASN A 112 -11.59 -4.44 11.38
CA ASN A 112 -11.34 -4.41 12.82
C ASN A 112 -9.87 -4.66 13.19
N LEU A 113 -9.00 -4.90 12.21
CA LEU A 113 -7.57 -5.13 12.44
C LEU A 113 -6.85 -3.77 12.52
N PRO A 114 -6.22 -3.43 13.66
CA PRO A 114 -5.40 -2.22 13.75
C PRO A 114 -4.20 -2.31 12.81
N ILE A 115 -3.92 -1.26 12.04
CA ILE A 115 -2.78 -1.17 11.14
C ILE A 115 -1.94 0.04 11.54
N ILE A 116 -0.69 -0.21 11.97
CA ILE A 116 0.28 0.84 12.28
C ILE A 116 1.33 0.98 11.17
N CYS A 117 1.90 2.16 11.01
CA CYS A 117 2.92 2.42 10.00
C CYS A 117 4.34 2.43 10.60
N ASP A 118 5.30 1.87 9.88
CA ASP A 118 6.74 1.92 10.15
C ASP A 118 7.43 2.90 9.18
N PRO A 119 7.37 4.22 9.48
CA PRO A 119 7.93 5.25 8.63
C PRO A 119 9.47 5.14 8.51
N SER A 120 10.16 4.66 9.55
CA SER A 120 11.61 4.52 9.57
C SER A 120 12.09 3.53 8.49
N HIS A 121 11.43 2.38 8.40
CA HIS A 121 11.77 1.37 7.40
C HIS A 121 11.32 1.74 5.98
N ILE A 122 10.18 2.43 5.81
CA ILE A 122 9.76 2.98 4.52
C ILE A 122 10.81 3.99 4.02
N ALA A 123 11.14 4.97 4.87
CA ALA A 123 12.06 6.05 4.56
C ALA A 123 13.47 5.53 4.26
N GLY A 124 14.04 4.78 5.20
CA GLY A 124 15.48 4.47 5.26
C GLY A 124 16.38 5.68 5.49
N ARG A 125 15.80 6.84 5.85
CA ARG A 125 16.50 8.09 6.17
C ARG A 125 15.64 8.95 7.11
N ALA A 126 16.28 9.56 8.11
CA ALA A 126 15.61 10.31 9.19
C ALA A 126 14.72 11.46 8.69
N ASP A 127 15.15 12.21 7.67
CA ASP A 127 14.47 13.42 7.21
C ASP A 127 13.15 13.17 6.46
N LEU A 128 12.88 11.93 6.03
CA LEU A 128 11.58 11.56 5.43
C LEU A 128 10.60 10.95 6.45
N VAL A 129 11.06 10.65 7.67
CA VAL A 129 10.24 9.94 8.67
C VAL A 129 9.00 10.76 9.04
N PHE A 130 9.12 12.08 9.20
CA PHE A 130 7.98 12.94 9.51
C PHE A 130 6.92 12.92 8.41
N ASP A 131 7.31 13.13 7.16
CA ASP A 131 6.37 13.19 6.03
C ASP A 131 5.60 11.88 5.85
N ILE A 132 6.28 10.74 6.00
CA ILE A 132 5.65 9.41 5.92
C ILE A 132 4.73 9.18 7.12
N SER A 133 5.13 9.63 8.32
CA SER A 133 4.30 9.54 9.52
C SER A 133 3.01 10.34 9.36
N GLN A 134 3.10 11.59 8.88
CA GLN A 134 1.93 12.42 8.62
C GLN A 134 1.04 11.79 7.54
N GLN A 135 1.63 11.25 6.47
CA GLN A 135 0.87 10.57 5.42
C GLN A 135 0.13 9.33 5.97
N ALA A 136 0.76 8.53 6.82
CA ALA A 136 0.11 7.38 7.46
C ALA A 136 -1.11 7.81 8.31
N MET A 137 -0.98 8.88 9.09
CA MET A 137 -2.09 9.43 9.88
C MET A 137 -3.21 10.01 9.01
N ASP A 138 -2.84 10.72 7.93
CA ASP A 138 -3.81 11.26 6.97
C ASP A 138 -4.59 10.16 6.22
N LEU A 139 -4.00 8.96 6.09
CA LEU A 139 -4.62 7.77 5.50
C LEU A 139 -5.35 6.88 6.52
N GLY A 140 -5.45 7.31 7.79
CA GLY A 140 -6.22 6.63 8.82
C GLY A 140 -5.54 5.40 9.44
N GLN A 141 -4.21 5.29 9.39
CA GLN A 141 -3.49 4.26 10.16
C GLN A 141 -3.63 4.51 11.67
N ASP A 142 -3.67 3.43 12.46
CA ASP A 142 -3.98 3.46 13.90
C ASP A 142 -2.79 3.86 14.79
N GLY A 143 -1.59 3.95 14.24
CA GLY A 143 -0.39 4.29 15.00
C GLY A 143 0.90 4.25 14.19
N LEU A 144 2.02 4.43 14.88
CA LEU A 144 3.36 4.49 14.31
C LEU A 144 4.35 3.64 15.11
N ILE A 145 5.30 3.01 14.42
CA ILE A 145 6.50 2.38 15.00
C ILE A 145 7.74 3.10 14.44
N ILE A 146 8.45 3.85 15.30
CA ILE A 146 9.56 4.72 14.91
C ILE A 146 10.84 4.25 15.57
N GLU A 147 11.92 4.15 14.80
CA GLU A 147 13.24 3.85 15.34
C GLU A 147 13.89 5.10 15.94
N SER A 148 14.40 4.96 17.16
CA SER A 148 15.07 6.03 17.88
C SER A 148 16.38 5.55 18.49
N HIS A 149 17.41 6.38 18.44
CA HIS A 149 18.69 6.12 19.10
C HIS A 149 19.29 7.42 19.66
N PRO A 150 19.90 7.42 20.86
CA PRO A 150 20.49 8.63 21.44
C PRO A 150 21.58 9.28 20.58
N ASN A 151 22.27 8.49 19.75
CA ASN A 151 23.26 8.95 18.79
C ASN A 151 23.23 8.10 17.51
N PRO A 152 22.37 8.41 16.52
CA PRO A 152 22.18 7.56 15.34
C PRO A 152 23.47 7.28 14.54
N LYS A 153 24.47 8.17 14.61
CA LYS A 153 25.75 8.03 13.91
C LYS A 153 26.59 6.83 14.34
N ILE A 154 26.40 6.34 15.57
CA ILE A 154 27.14 5.20 16.13
C ILE A 154 26.28 3.95 16.29
N ALA A 155 25.04 3.97 15.82
CA ALA A 155 24.14 2.84 15.93
C ALA A 155 24.70 1.63 15.15
N LEU A 156 24.62 0.45 15.75
CA LEU A 156 25.13 -0.79 15.16
C LEU A 156 24.26 -1.31 14.00
N SER A 157 23.01 -0.87 13.93
CA SER A 157 22.10 -1.11 12.81
C SER A 157 21.32 0.16 12.52
N ASP A 158 21.01 0.38 11.24
CA ASP A 158 19.93 1.28 10.81
C ASP A 158 20.04 2.76 11.27
N GLY A 159 21.25 3.21 11.57
CA GLY A 159 21.51 4.57 12.07
C GLY A 159 21.10 5.70 11.12
N LYS A 160 20.88 5.43 9.81
CA LYS A 160 20.46 6.46 8.85
C LYS A 160 19.00 6.88 9.01
N GLN A 161 18.13 5.97 9.46
CA GLN A 161 16.70 6.22 9.61
C GLN A 161 16.23 6.49 11.04
N GLN A 162 17.13 6.28 12.00
CA GLN A 162 16.85 6.52 13.41
C GLN A 162 16.78 8.03 13.68
N LEU A 163 15.75 8.43 14.41
CA LEU A 163 15.64 9.75 15.01
C LEU A 163 16.34 9.75 16.38
N THR A 164 16.73 10.91 16.86
CA THR A 164 17.05 11.13 18.27
C THR A 164 15.76 11.21 19.10
N PRO A 165 15.82 10.97 20.43
CA PRO A 165 14.63 11.12 21.29
C PRO A 165 13.97 12.51 21.18
N ASP A 166 14.75 13.58 21.05
CA ASP A 166 14.23 14.94 20.89
C ASP A 166 13.50 15.12 19.54
N GLU A 167 14.05 14.54 18.46
CA GLU A 167 13.41 14.53 17.15
C GLU A 167 12.11 13.73 17.15
N VAL A 168 12.04 12.60 17.88
CA VAL A 168 10.78 11.87 18.09
C VAL A 168 9.76 12.73 18.84
N GLY A 169 10.19 13.42 19.91
CA GLY A 169 9.33 14.35 20.65
C GLY A 169 8.78 15.48 19.77
N ALA A 170 9.63 16.05 18.92
CA ALA A 170 9.23 17.06 17.94
C ALA A 170 8.26 16.50 16.90
N LEU A 171 8.51 15.28 16.39
CA LEU A 171 7.62 14.60 15.45
C LEU A 171 6.23 14.39 16.05
N ILE A 172 6.14 13.84 17.26
CA ILE A 172 4.86 13.59 17.95
C ILE A 172 4.08 14.89 18.13
N LYS A 173 4.76 15.98 18.52
CA LYS A 173 4.14 17.29 18.72
C LYS A 173 3.60 17.89 17.42
N ASN A 174 4.24 17.61 16.29
CA ASN A 174 3.94 18.24 15.00
C ASN A 174 2.98 17.42 14.13
N ILE A 175 2.78 16.13 14.42
CA ILE A 175 1.79 15.30 13.74
C ILE A 175 0.40 15.89 13.94
N LYS A 176 -0.34 16.01 12.84
CA LYS A 176 -1.74 16.41 12.83
C LYS A 176 -2.61 15.18 12.69
N ILE A 177 -3.38 14.87 13.74
CA ILE A 177 -4.43 13.86 13.68
C ILE A 177 -5.70 14.52 13.14
N ARG A 178 -6.22 14.00 12.02
CA ARG A 178 -7.43 14.52 11.36
C ARG A 178 -8.62 13.64 11.73
N GLN A 179 -9.78 14.26 11.92
CA GLN A 179 -11.02 13.54 12.15
C GLN A 179 -11.53 12.93 10.84
N ALA A 180 -12.07 11.71 10.90
CA ALA A 180 -12.62 11.03 9.73
C ALA A 180 -13.90 11.69 9.21
N THR A 181 -14.68 12.30 10.12
CA THR A 181 -15.94 12.98 9.81
C THR A 181 -16.01 14.34 10.51
N SER A 182 -16.94 15.17 10.04
CA SER A 182 -17.24 16.47 10.61
C SER A 182 -18.74 16.58 10.81
N ASP A 183 -19.16 17.01 12.01
CA ASP A 183 -20.57 17.27 12.32
C ASP A 183 -21.05 18.63 11.78
N ASN A 184 -20.16 19.39 11.12
CA ASN A 184 -20.50 20.67 10.54
C ASN A 184 -21.37 20.47 9.28
N ILE A 185 -22.66 20.75 9.42
CA ILE A 185 -23.67 20.60 8.37
C ILE A 185 -23.28 21.35 7.09
N THR A 186 -22.82 22.61 7.20
CA THR A 186 -22.41 23.41 6.03
C THR A 186 -21.24 22.77 5.28
N TYR A 187 -20.27 22.21 6.00
CA TYR A 187 -19.15 21.48 5.41
C TYR A 187 -19.63 20.21 4.71
N THR A 188 -20.49 19.42 5.37
CA THR A 188 -21.01 18.17 4.81
C THR A 188 -21.81 18.41 3.54
N GLN A 189 -22.69 19.42 3.53
CA GLN A 189 -23.45 19.82 2.34
C GLN A 189 -22.52 20.27 1.20
N SER A 190 -21.53 21.11 1.49
CA SER A 190 -20.56 21.54 0.47
C SER A 190 -19.76 20.36 -0.11
N LEU A 191 -19.40 19.38 0.71
CA LEU A 191 -18.70 18.18 0.27
C LEU A 191 -19.59 17.29 -0.62
N GLU A 192 -20.87 17.13 -0.26
CA GLU A 192 -21.86 16.41 -1.06
C GLU A 192 -22.06 17.07 -2.43
N GLU A 193 -22.15 18.40 -2.49
CA GLU A 193 -22.24 19.13 -3.76
C GLU A 193 -21.01 18.92 -4.65
N LEU A 194 -19.80 18.90 -4.07
CA LEU A 194 -18.57 18.64 -4.81
C LEU A 194 -18.50 17.19 -5.31
N ARG A 195 -18.96 16.23 -4.50
CA ARG A 195 -19.05 14.82 -4.91
C ARG A 195 -20.05 14.62 -6.04
N ALA A 196 -21.22 15.24 -5.97
CA ALA A 196 -22.19 15.20 -7.06
C ALA A 196 -21.62 15.75 -8.38
N LYS A 197 -20.77 16.79 -8.33
CA LYS A 197 -20.05 17.28 -9.52
C LYS A 197 -19.05 16.26 -10.06
N ILE A 198 -18.34 15.53 -9.18
CA ILE A 198 -17.45 14.43 -9.59
C ILE A 198 -18.29 13.33 -10.25
N ASP A 199 -19.39 12.91 -9.65
CA ASP A 199 -20.26 11.86 -10.18
C ASP A 199 -20.74 12.21 -11.61
N MET A 200 -21.13 13.46 -11.85
CA MET A 200 -21.51 13.94 -13.18
C MET A 200 -20.35 13.84 -14.19
N ILE A 201 -19.13 14.21 -13.79
CA ILE A 201 -17.94 14.12 -14.64
C ILE A 201 -17.58 12.67 -14.93
N ASP A 202 -17.70 11.78 -13.94
CA ASP A 202 -17.41 10.36 -14.09
C ASP A 202 -18.37 9.69 -15.08
N GLU A 203 -19.64 10.05 -15.06
CA GLU A 203 -20.61 9.64 -16.09
C GLU A 203 -20.20 10.11 -17.50
N GLU A 204 -19.73 11.35 -17.64
CA GLU A 204 -19.22 11.85 -18.91
C GLU A 204 -17.97 11.09 -19.38
N ILE A 205 -17.04 10.76 -18.46
CA ILE A 205 -15.85 9.95 -18.74
C ILE A 205 -16.27 8.57 -19.27
N LEU A 206 -17.22 7.91 -18.61
CA LEU A 206 -17.74 6.61 -19.04
C LEU A 206 -18.37 6.69 -20.43
N ALA A 207 -19.19 7.72 -20.70
CA ALA A 207 -19.78 7.93 -22.01
C ALA A 207 -18.72 8.19 -23.11
N VAL A 208 -17.64 8.91 -22.80
CA VAL A 208 -16.51 9.11 -23.72
C VAL A 208 -15.77 7.79 -23.99
N ILE A 209 -15.50 7.01 -22.95
CA ILE A 209 -14.84 5.70 -23.08
C ILE A 209 -15.71 4.76 -23.92
N GLN A 210 -17.01 4.70 -23.69
CA GLN A 210 -17.94 3.90 -24.47
C GLN A 210 -17.91 4.27 -25.96
N ARG A 211 -18.01 5.57 -26.27
CA ARG A 211 -17.89 6.07 -27.65
C ARG A 211 -16.55 5.66 -28.29
N ARG A 212 -15.45 5.77 -27.54
CA ARG A 212 -14.12 5.31 -27.99
C ARG A 212 -14.14 3.81 -28.28
N MET A 213 -14.76 2.99 -27.43
CA MET A 213 -14.83 1.54 -27.64
C MET A 213 -15.68 1.15 -28.85
N ASN A 214 -16.73 1.90 -29.17
CA ASN A 214 -17.48 1.68 -30.41
C ASN A 214 -16.60 1.89 -31.65
N VAL A 215 -15.73 2.91 -31.66
CA VAL A 215 -14.75 3.09 -32.75
C VAL A 215 -13.75 1.93 -32.79
N VAL A 216 -13.31 1.43 -31.63
CA VAL A 216 -12.43 0.25 -31.57
C VAL A 216 -13.10 -0.99 -32.17
N LYS A 217 -14.40 -1.19 -31.96
CA LYS A 217 -15.15 -2.30 -32.57
C LYS A 217 -15.16 -2.20 -34.10
N GLU A 218 -15.39 -1.00 -34.64
CA GLU A 218 -15.31 -0.78 -36.10
C GLU A 218 -13.90 -1.03 -36.64
N ILE A 219 -12.84 -0.58 -35.94
CA ILE A 219 -11.45 -0.92 -36.29
C ILE A 219 -11.23 -2.43 -36.30
N GLY A 220 -11.76 -3.16 -35.31
CA GLY A 220 -11.68 -4.61 -35.23
C GLY A 220 -12.30 -5.31 -36.43
N LYS A 221 -13.51 -4.88 -36.84
CA LYS A 221 -14.19 -5.40 -38.05
C LYS A 221 -13.37 -5.16 -39.30
N THR A 222 -12.89 -3.92 -39.51
CA THR A 222 -12.05 -3.58 -40.66
C THR A 222 -10.77 -4.41 -40.69
N LYS A 223 -10.10 -4.61 -39.55
CA LYS A 223 -8.90 -5.45 -39.49
C LYS A 223 -9.20 -6.91 -39.81
N LYS A 224 -10.31 -7.45 -39.32
CA LYS A 224 -10.76 -8.82 -39.61
C LYS A 224 -11.00 -9.02 -41.11
N GLU A 225 -11.76 -8.11 -41.74
CA GLU A 225 -12.05 -8.13 -43.18
C GLU A 225 -10.78 -8.08 -44.04
N ASN A 226 -9.74 -7.39 -43.56
CA ASN A 226 -8.48 -7.21 -44.29
C ASN A 226 -7.36 -8.16 -43.81
N ASN A 227 -7.65 -9.12 -42.93
CA ASN A 227 -6.69 -10.06 -42.36
C ASN A 227 -5.45 -9.37 -41.72
N ILE A 228 -5.67 -8.26 -41.02
CA ILE A 228 -4.63 -7.45 -40.36
C ILE A 228 -4.54 -7.81 -38.87
N ARG A 229 -3.32 -7.88 -38.34
CA ARG A 229 -3.05 -8.12 -36.91
C ARG A 229 -3.62 -7.01 -36.00
N ILE A 230 -4.06 -7.39 -34.79
CA ILE A 230 -4.59 -6.47 -33.77
C ILE A 230 -3.53 -5.48 -33.30
N LEU A 231 -2.38 -6.00 -32.88
CA LEU A 231 -1.35 -5.21 -32.19
C LEU A 231 -0.47 -4.45 -33.18
N GLN A 232 -0.36 -3.14 -32.97
CA GLN A 232 0.51 -2.23 -33.70
C GLN A 232 1.30 -1.38 -32.71
N THR A 233 2.51 -1.83 -32.37
CA THR A 233 3.34 -1.26 -31.30
C THR A 233 3.70 0.20 -31.55
N ASP A 234 4.02 0.59 -32.79
CA ASP A 234 4.40 1.96 -33.13
C ASP A 234 3.27 2.96 -32.88
N ARG A 235 2.03 2.55 -33.19
CA ARG A 235 0.85 3.38 -32.96
C ARG A 235 0.61 3.60 -31.47
N TRP A 236 0.82 2.57 -30.66
CA TRP A 236 0.71 2.66 -29.21
C TRP A 236 1.75 3.62 -28.62
N MET A 237 3.02 3.53 -29.04
CA MET A 237 4.07 4.46 -28.61
C MET A 237 3.73 5.92 -28.95
N GLN A 238 3.23 6.19 -30.15
CA GLN A 238 2.80 7.55 -30.52
C GLN A 238 1.62 8.06 -29.69
N ILE A 239 0.69 7.18 -29.29
CA ILE A 239 -0.46 7.56 -28.47
C ILE A 239 0.00 7.91 -27.05
N ILE A 240 0.87 7.09 -26.46
CA ILE A 240 1.30 7.29 -25.07
C ILE A 240 2.16 8.55 -24.91
N GLU A 241 3.07 8.84 -25.85
CA GLU A 241 3.88 10.07 -25.81
C GLU A 241 3.00 11.31 -25.91
N LYS A 242 2.09 11.36 -26.88
CA LYS A 242 1.15 12.48 -27.03
C LYS A 242 0.21 12.62 -25.85
N ALA A 243 -0.19 11.50 -25.22
CA ALA A 243 -1.04 11.52 -24.04
C ALA A 243 -0.28 12.11 -22.84
N LYS A 244 0.98 11.74 -22.63
CA LYS A 244 1.84 12.27 -21.57
C LYS A 244 2.04 13.78 -21.73
N GLU A 245 2.39 14.25 -22.92
CA GLU A 245 2.52 15.69 -23.21
C GLU A 245 1.25 16.48 -22.88
N LYS A 246 0.08 15.97 -23.31
CA LYS A 246 -1.22 16.60 -23.02
C LYS A 246 -1.66 16.47 -21.57
N GLY A 247 -1.26 15.40 -20.89
CA GLY A 247 -1.54 15.19 -19.48
C GLY A 247 -0.78 16.19 -18.62
N ASN A 248 0.52 16.35 -18.90
CA ASN A 248 1.38 17.30 -18.19
C ASN A 248 0.86 18.74 -18.31
N SER A 249 0.40 19.17 -19.49
CA SER A 249 -0.17 20.52 -19.66
C SER A 249 -1.50 20.74 -18.92
N LYS A 250 -2.11 19.66 -18.43
CA LYS A 250 -3.32 19.67 -17.59
C LYS A 250 -3.03 19.38 -16.12
N GLY A 251 -1.77 19.31 -15.72
CA GLY A 251 -1.36 19.01 -14.34
C GLY A 251 -1.48 17.54 -13.93
N LEU A 252 -1.59 16.61 -14.88
CA LEU A 252 -1.60 15.17 -14.63
C LEU A 252 -0.19 14.60 -14.79
N SER A 253 0.21 13.68 -13.91
CA SER A 253 1.54 13.07 -13.97
C SER A 253 1.68 12.04 -15.09
N ASP A 254 2.89 11.90 -15.62
CA ASP A 254 3.22 10.89 -16.64
C ASP A 254 2.87 9.47 -16.20
N GLU A 255 3.11 9.14 -14.92
CA GLU A 255 2.81 7.82 -14.36
C GLU A 255 1.31 7.52 -14.40
N PHE A 256 0.48 8.49 -14.00
CA PHE A 256 -0.98 8.36 -14.01
C PHE A 256 -1.50 8.17 -15.43
N ILE A 257 -1.05 9.03 -16.36
CA ILE A 257 -1.44 8.96 -17.77
C ILE A 257 -1.05 7.62 -18.38
N GLU A 258 0.16 7.13 -18.07
CA GLU A 258 0.64 5.86 -18.58
C GLU A 258 -0.23 4.69 -18.09
N LYS A 259 -0.53 4.63 -16.79
CA LYS A 259 -1.40 3.59 -16.22
C LYS A 259 -2.81 3.63 -16.83
N LEU A 260 -3.40 4.83 -16.91
CA LEU A 260 -4.74 5.02 -17.46
C LEU A 260 -4.83 4.57 -18.93
N PHE A 261 -3.93 5.06 -19.78
CA PHE A 261 -3.98 4.73 -21.20
C PHE A 261 -3.61 3.27 -21.47
N LYS A 262 -2.74 2.64 -20.66
CA LYS A 262 -2.46 1.21 -20.74
C LYS A 262 -3.71 0.38 -20.47
N ALA A 263 -4.48 0.70 -19.43
CA ALA A 263 -5.74 0.02 -19.13
C ALA A 263 -6.76 0.16 -20.27
N ILE A 264 -6.94 1.38 -20.78
CA ILE A 264 -7.82 1.66 -21.93
C ILE A 264 -7.35 0.89 -23.18
N HIS A 265 -6.04 0.80 -23.42
CA HIS A 265 -5.49 0.08 -24.55
C HIS A 265 -5.70 -1.42 -24.44
N GLN A 266 -5.49 -1.99 -23.24
CA GLN A 266 -5.73 -3.41 -22.98
C GLN A 266 -7.19 -3.77 -23.25
N GLU A 267 -8.14 -2.96 -22.79
CA GLU A 267 -9.56 -3.17 -23.09
C GLU A 267 -9.86 -3.10 -24.59
N SER A 268 -9.16 -2.22 -25.30
CA SER A 268 -9.29 -2.14 -26.77
C SER A 268 -8.78 -3.41 -27.47
N ILE A 269 -7.76 -4.07 -26.92
CA ILE A 269 -7.22 -5.32 -27.45
C ILE A 269 -8.20 -6.46 -27.19
N ASN A 270 -8.76 -6.54 -25.97
CA ASN A 270 -9.74 -7.56 -25.58
C ASN A 270 -10.93 -7.55 -26.56
N LEU A 271 -11.54 -6.39 -26.77
CA LEU A 271 -12.68 -6.22 -27.69
C LEU A 271 -12.35 -6.59 -29.14
N GLN A 272 -11.18 -6.19 -29.66
CA GLN A 272 -10.77 -6.57 -31.01
C GLN A 272 -10.53 -8.08 -31.14
N THR A 273 -10.00 -8.72 -30.08
CA THR A 273 -9.75 -10.16 -30.05
C THR A 273 -11.06 -10.95 -30.11
N GLU A 274 -12.08 -10.53 -29.36
CA GLU A 274 -13.42 -11.13 -29.43
C GLU A 274 -14.00 -11.05 -30.86
N ILE A 275 -13.87 -9.90 -31.52
CA ILE A 275 -14.38 -9.71 -32.89
C ILE A 275 -13.65 -10.60 -33.90
N LEU A 276 -12.33 -10.71 -33.80
CA LEU A 276 -11.54 -11.55 -34.70
C LEU A 276 -11.83 -13.04 -34.52
N ASN A 277 -12.16 -13.47 -33.29
CA ASN A 277 -12.46 -14.87 -32.97
C ASN A 277 -13.94 -15.26 -33.17
N SER A 278 -14.85 -14.28 -33.27
CA SER A 278 -16.24 -14.52 -33.71
C SER A 278 -16.35 -14.90 -35.18
#